data_AF-A0A165ESU6-F1
#
_entry.id   AF-A0A165ESU6-F1
#
_cell.length_a   1.000
_cell.length_b   1.000
_cell.length_c   1.000
_cell.angle_alpha   90.00
_cell.angle_beta   90.00
_cell.angle_gamma   90.00
#
_symmetry.space_group_name_H-M   'P 1'
#
loop_
_entity.id
_entity.type
_entity.pdbx_description
1 polymer ?
#
loop_
_entity_poly.entity_id
_entity_poly.type
_entity_poly.pdbx_seq_one_letter_code
_entity_poly.pdbx_strand_id
1 'polypeptide(L)'
;MSTSRALITTKKSSWKDPALTGALLALKIAKEATGDVPIVKQIVGVALSIVEIAEKAEKNRDALCMLAEKAATLAQRVKQVVTDRPVNGQLVAILEHLTLVLDKVEAFMLKETVKSNAVTKIYRGLFVLQHKVDELANEMQTEIEGFMMAALVDTRLYLAENAQHDGQFALLRDYQVRKLGVILERETEHGTVAYAKARVDGVSELMVVKYLKGGVQTGLTSDAWSASTEDIMTQVSTLELSHPNVAQFYGRGRRDGTTRFLVLRTGAYHAEHYLSQSCLNDTERFPEYYRMRIYVLAASAHLEGMGIAWFPRSLSQILVDDHGQPYIGALDDLVSSERCSRPDQAAWVFWCLSQLRRLAAPAHVHCKEAASPESCDNGLLKACMESNISYSPILHQVWARICAEELYIEIATQEEPFADFSQLSPVTISEAKRHNNDLFSSQYPPIQQQLNSVATIPQDNNELNDGRIEEESLEVQFECQLVFDSEFLGGYHILHGFRSMLAYCTETGYIYKSYIIDLPKEVAADMCMILHDVDDPEEALDLFSYCEFFHGVARVPLALM
;
A
#
# COMPACT_ATOMS: atom_id res chain seq x y z
N MET A 1 -100.08 -26.45 -42.93
CA MET A 1 -98.81 -26.08 -43.57
C MET A 1 -98.12 -25.05 -42.68
N SER A 2 -97.20 -25.52 -41.82
CA SER A 2 -96.47 -24.67 -40.86
C SER A 2 -95.02 -24.53 -41.30
N THR A 3 -94.60 -23.29 -41.59
CA THR A 3 -93.21 -22.88 -41.74
C THR A 3 -92.58 -22.70 -40.35
N SER A 4 -91.60 -23.53 -40.01
CA SER A 4 -90.79 -23.35 -38.80
C SER A 4 -89.41 -22.80 -39.18
N ARG A 5 -89.13 -21.57 -38.73
CA ARG A 5 -87.83 -20.90 -38.81
C ARG A 5 -86.83 -21.63 -37.91
N ALA A 6 -85.78 -22.20 -38.48
CA ALA A 6 -84.63 -22.68 -37.73
C ALA A 6 -83.69 -21.50 -37.41
N LEU A 7 -83.57 -21.19 -36.12
CA LEU A 7 -82.61 -20.24 -35.56
C LEU A 7 -81.20 -20.85 -35.63
N ILE A 8 -80.29 -20.24 -36.39
CA ILE A 8 -78.86 -20.61 -36.37
C ILE A 8 -78.23 -19.95 -35.14
N THR A 9 -77.94 -20.75 -34.12
CA THR A 9 -77.14 -20.34 -32.97
C THR A 9 -75.65 -20.44 -33.31
N THR A 10 -75.00 -19.31 -33.51
CA THR A 10 -73.53 -19.22 -33.60
C THR A 10 -72.93 -19.51 -32.22
N LYS A 11 -72.40 -20.72 -32.01
CA LYS A 11 -71.52 -21.04 -30.88
C LYS A 11 -70.27 -20.13 -30.94
N LYS A 12 -70.16 -19.18 -30.00
CA LYS A 12 -68.89 -18.51 -29.69
C LYS A 12 -67.95 -19.55 -29.08
N SER A 13 -67.09 -20.13 -29.89
CA SER A 13 -65.99 -20.98 -29.43
C SER A 13 -64.90 -20.08 -28.83
N SER A 14 -64.99 -19.83 -27.53
CA SER A 14 -63.92 -19.21 -26.75
C SER A 14 -62.79 -20.22 -26.52
N TRP A 15 -61.92 -20.41 -27.50
CA TRP A 15 -60.66 -21.11 -27.29
C TRP A 15 -59.68 -20.06 -26.77
N LYS A 16 -59.30 -20.10 -25.49
CA LYS A 16 -58.14 -19.35 -24.98
C LYS A 16 -56.92 -20.20 -25.23
N ASP A 17 -55.90 -19.63 -25.86
CA ASP A 17 -54.64 -20.33 -26.06
C ASP A 17 -53.90 -20.40 -24.71
N PRO A 18 -53.60 -21.60 -24.18
CA PRO A 18 -52.88 -21.75 -22.92
C PRO A 18 -51.49 -21.08 -22.95
N ALA A 19 -50.83 -21.05 -24.11
CA ALA A 19 -49.48 -20.49 -24.24
C ALA A 19 -49.48 -18.96 -24.05
N LEU A 20 -50.41 -18.26 -24.69
CA LEU A 20 -50.58 -16.80 -24.52
C LEU A 20 -50.98 -16.44 -23.08
N THR A 21 -51.83 -17.26 -22.45
CA THR A 21 -52.24 -17.04 -21.06
C THR A 21 -51.03 -17.15 -20.11
N GLY A 22 -50.13 -18.12 -20.35
CA GLY A 22 -48.88 -18.27 -19.60
C GLY A 22 -47.91 -17.12 -19.83
N ALA A 23 -47.71 -16.71 -21.08
CA ALA A 23 -46.86 -15.58 -21.44
C ALA A 23 -47.36 -14.27 -20.79
N LEU A 24 -48.66 -14.03 -20.80
CA LEU A 24 -49.29 -12.87 -20.16
C LEU A 24 -48.98 -12.80 -18.66
N LEU A 25 -49.10 -13.94 -17.95
CA LEU A 25 -48.79 -14.01 -16.53
C LEU A 25 -47.30 -13.77 -16.26
N ALA A 26 -46.42 -14.40 -17.05
CA ALA A 26 -44.98 -14.24 -16.92
C ALA A 26 -44.54 -12.78 -17.15
N LEU A 27 -45.13 -12.10 -18.13
CA LEU A 27 -44.84 -10.69 -18.42
C LEU A 27 -45.36 -9.75 -17.34
N LYS A 28 -46.53 -10.03 -16.73
CA LYS A 28 -47.02 -9.26 -15.57
C LYS A 28 -46.06 -9.36 -14.39
N ILE A 29 -45.59 -10.57 -14.07
CA ILE A 29 -44.58 -10.78 -13.03
C ILE A 29 -43.26 -10.10 -13.40
N ALA A 30 -42.85 -10.20 -14.66
CA ALA A 30 -41.65 -9.55 -15.16
C ALA A 30 -41.70 -8.03 -15.01
N LYS A 31 -42.82 -7.38 -15.38
CA LYS A 31 -42.99 -5.93 -15.34
C LYS A 31 -42.86 -5.37 -13.92
N GLU A 32 -43.44 -6.07 -12.94
CA GLU A 32 -43.32 -5.68 -11.52
C GLU A 32 -41.90 -5.89 -11.00
N ALA A 33 -41.23 -6.96 -11.43
CA ALA A 33 -39.85 -7.26 -11.02
C ALA A 33 -38.79 -6.34 -11.65
N THR A 34 -39.09 -5.67 -12.77
CA THR A 34 -38.14 -4.80 -13.50
C THR A 34 -38.20 -3.33 -13.06
N GLY A 35 -38.63 -3.07 -11.82
CA GLY A 35 -38.88 -1.71 -11.31
C GLY A 35 -37.69 -0.76 -11.39
N ASP A 36 -36.47 -1.30 -11.31
CA ASP A 36 -35.24 -0.53 -11.15
C ASP A 36 -34.60 -0.05 -12.48
N VAL A 37 -35.09 -0.54 -13.62
CA VAL A 37 -34.56 -0.18 -14.96
C VAL A 37 -35.70 0.30 -15.88
N PRO A 38 -35.90 1.63 -16.03
CA PRO A 38 -37.06 2.20 -16.73
C PRO A 38 -37.29 1.68 -18.15
N ILE A 39 -36.22 1.53 -18.94
CA ILE A 39 -36.31 1.06 -20.33
C ILE A 39 -36.73 -0.41 -20.43
N VAL A 40 -36.29 -1.26 -19.50
CA VAL A 40 -36.69 -2.67 -19.45
C VAL A 40 -38.17 -2.77 -19.06
N LYS A 41 -38.62 -1.95 -18.11
CA LYS A 41 -40.04 -1.87 -17.73
C LYS A 41 -40.92 -1.45 -18.91
N GLN A 42 -40.44 -0.55 -19.76
CA GLN A 42 -41.12 -0.15 -21.00
C GLN A 42 -41.22 -1.32 -21.98
N ILE A 43 -40.10 -1.98 -22.31
CA ILE A 43 -40.06 -3.15 -23.22
C ILE A 43 -41.03 -4.25 -22.76
N VAL A 44 -40.96 -4.63 -21.47
CA VAL A 44 -41.85 -5.64 -20.90
C VAL A 44 -43.31 -5.15 -20.92
N GLY A 45 -43.54 -3.86 -20.71
CA GLY A 45 -44.86 -3.23 -20.80
C GLY A 45 -45.47 -3.30 -22.20
N VAL A 46 -44.70 -2.98 -23.24
CA VAL A 46 -45.15 -3.02 -24.64
C VAL A 46 -45.38 -4.46 -25.08
N ALA A 47 -44.47 -5.39 -24.74
CA ALA A 47 -44.66 -6.82 -25.00
C ALA A 47 -45.93 -7.37 -24.31
N LEU A 48 -46.21 -6.94 -23.08
CA LEU A 48 -47.43 -7.31 -22.37
C LEU A 48 -48.69 -6.82 -23.13
N SER A 49 -48.68 -5.57 -23.60
CA SER A 49 -49.79 -5.00 -24.38
C SER A 49 -50.02 -5.78 -25.68
N ILE A 50 -48.94 -6.10 -26.42
CA ILE A 50 -48.98 -6.94 -27.62
C ILE A 50 -49.68 -8.29 -27.36
N VAL A 51 -49.32 -8.97 -26.26
CA VAL A 51 -49.93 -10.25 -25.88
C VAL A 51 -51.42 -10.08 -25.52
N GLU A 52 -51.80 -9.01 -24.83
CA GLU A 52 -53.21 -8.71 -24.52
C GLU A 52 -54.04 -8.40 -25.76
N ILE A 53 -53.46 -7.72 -26.75
CA ILE A 53 -54.10 -7.45 -28.05
C ILE A 53 -54.32 -8.75 -28.82
N ALA A 54 -53.31 -9.65 -28.83
CA ALA A 54 -53.41 -10.96 -29.47
C ALA A 54 -54.52 -11.83 -28.85
N GLU A 55 -54.65 -11.85 -27.53
CA GLU A 55 -55.69 -12.63 -26.82
C GLU A 55 -57.11 -12.18 -27.21
N LYS A 56 -57.28 -10.88 -27.49
CA LYS A 56 -58.58 -10.26 -27.87
C LYS A 56 -58.87 -10.35 -29.38
N ALA A 57 -57.91 -10.81 -30.19
CA ALA A 57 -58.07 -10.85 -31.63
C ALA A 57 -58.98 -12.00 -32.08
N GLU A 58 -60.10 -11.68 -32.72
CA GLU A 58 -61.03 -12.67 -33.28
C GLU A 58 -60.63 -13.17 -34.68
N LYS A 59 -59.68 -12.51 -35.36
CA LYS A 59 -59.29 -12.76 -36.76
C LYS A 59 -57.78 -12.74 -36.94
N ASN A 60 -57.29 -13.51 -37.91
CA ASN A 60 -55.86 -13.68 -38.21
C ASN A 60 -55.05 -14.05 -36.96
N ARG A 61 -55.70 -14.85 -36.11
CA ARG A 61 -55.26 -15.15 -34.77
C ARG A 61 -53.86 -15.75 -34.78
N ASP A 62 -53.60 -16.73 -35.64
CA ASP A 62 -52.32 -17.44 -35.69
C ASP A 62 -51.15 -16.48 -36.00
N ALA A 63 -51.35 -15.54 -36.93
CA ALA A 63 -50.34 -14.55 -37.32
C ALA A 63 -50.06 -13.55 -36.19
N LEU A 64 -51.10 -13.09 -35.49
CA LEU A 64 -50.96 -12.19 -34.35
C LEU A 64 -50.41 -12.90 -33.10
N CYS A 65 -50.76 -14.18 -32.89
CA CYS A 65 -50.18 -15.04 -31.87
C CYS A 65 -48.67 -15.17 -32.06
N MET A 66 -48.20 -15.41 -33.29
CA MET A 66 -46.77 -15.52 -33.60
C MET A 66 -45.99 -14.26 -33.21
N LEU A 67 -46.52 -13.07 -33.52
CA LEU A 67 -45.90 -11.80 -33.12
C LEU A 67 -45.87 -11.65 -31.60
N ALA A 68 -46.96 -12.03 -30.93
CA ALA A 68 -47.04 -11.97 -29.48
C ALA A 68 -46.07 -12.95 -28.78
N GLU A 69 -45.90 -14.15 -29.30
CA GLU A 69 -44.92 -15.13 -28.79
C GLU A 69 -43.48 -14.62 -28.94
N LYS A 70 -43.14 -14.02 -30.08
CA LYS A 70 -41.82 -13.43 -30.30
C LYS A 70 -41.57 -12.22 -29.39
N ALA A 71 -42.57 -11.33 -29.23
CA ALA A 71 -42.47 -10.20 -28.32
C ALA A 71 -42.30 -10.65 -26.85
N ALA A 72 -43.05 -11.68 -26.42
CA ALA A 72 -42.89 -12.26 -25.10
C ALA A 72 -41.51 -12.89 -24.89
N THR A 73 -41.01 -13.63 -25.88
CA THR A 73 -39.67 -14.24 -25.87
C THR A 73 -38.58 -13.17 -25.77
N LEU A 74 -38.71 -12.08 -26.53
CA LEU A 74 -37.77 -10.96 -26.46
C LEU A 74 -37.76 -10.33 -25.07
N ALA A 75 -38.93 -9.97 -24.52
CA ALA A 75 -39.03 -9.36 -23.20
C ALA A 75 -38.45 -10.25 -22.09
N GLN A 76 -38.64 -11.57 -22.19
CA GLN A 76 -38.05 -12.53 -21.27
C GLN A 76 -36.51 -12.56 -21.37
N ARG A 77 -35.96 -12.55 -22.60
CA ARG A 77 -34.51 -12.50 -22.82
C ARG A 77 -33.88 -11.20 -22.33
N VAL A 78 -34.54 -10.07 -22.59
CA VAL A 78 -34.11 -8.75 -22.07
C VAL A 78 -34.05 -8.79 -20.54
N LYS A 79 -35.09 -9.30 -19.88
CA LYS A 79 -35.09 -9.45 -18.42
C LYS A 79 -33.93 -10.32 -17.94
N GLN A 80 -33.69 -11.47 -18.56
CA GLN A 80 -32.60 -12.38 -18.16
C GLN A 80 -31.22 -11.73 -18.25
N VAL A 81 -30.96 -10.93 -19.29
CA VAL A 81 -29.66 -10.25 -19.46
C VAL A 81 -29.46 -9.16 -18.39
N VAL A 82 -30.54 -8.48 -17.98
CA VAL A 82 -30.46 -7.29 -17.11
C VAL A 82 -30.64 -7.60 -15.61
N THR A 83 -31.16 -8.78 -15.23
CA THR A 83 -31.58 -9.09 -13.83
C THR A 83 -30.47 -8.95 -12.78
N ASP A 84 -29.19 -9.04 -13.15
CA ASP A 84 -28.06 -8.93 -12.21
C ASP A 84 -26.94 -8.00 -12.73
N ARG A 85 -27.27 -7.06 -13.63
CA ARG A 85 -26.25 -6.27 -14.34
C ARG A 85 -26.61 -4.80 -14.50
N PRO A 86 -25.65 -3.88 -14.34
CA PRO A 86 -25.86 -2.48 -14.70
C PRO A 86 -26.00 -2.34 -16.22
N VAL A 87 -27.00 -1.58 -16.67
CA VAL A 87 -27.22 -1.30 -18.10
C VAL A 87 -26.30 -0.16 -18.54
N ASN A 88 -25.28 -0.46 -19.36
CA ASN A 88 -24.34 0.53 -19.90
C ASN A 88 -24.89 1.24 -21.16
N GLY A 89 -24.22 2.31 -21.61
CA GLY A 89 -24.70 3.13 -22.72
C GLY A 89 -24.90 2.38 -24.05
N GLN A 90 -24.07 1.37 -24.33
CA GLN A 90 -24.22 0.54 -25.53
C GLN A 90 -25.45 -0.36 -25.45
N LEU A 91 -25.70 -0.97 -24.28
CA LEU A 91 -26.89 -1.79 -24.05
C LEU A 91 -28.16 -0.94 -24.07
N VAL A 92 -28.13 0.29 -23.55
CA VAL A 92 -29.26 1.24 -23.63
C VAL A 92 -29.65 1.50 -25.09
N ALA A 93 -28.70 1.83 -25.98
CA ALA A 93 -29.00 2.12 -27.38
C ALA A 93 -29.67 0.93 -28.11
N ILE A 94 -29.27 -0.31 -27.77
CA ILE A 94 -29.88 -1.52 -28.34
C ILE A 94 -31.29 -1.73 -27.79
N LEU A 95 -31.50 -1.51 -26.49
CA LEU A 95 -32.81 -1.60 -25.85
C LEU A 95 -33.77 -0.52 -26.39
N GLU A 96 -33.28 0.67 -26.72
CA GLU A 96 -34.07 1.72 -27.38
C GLU A 96 -34.53 1.27 -28.76
N HIS A 97 -33.64 0.67 -29.56
CA HIS A 97 -33.99 0.15 -30.88
C HIS A 97 -35.02 -0.99 -30.81
N LEU A 98 -34.86 -1.89 -29.84
CA LEU A 98 -35.86 -2.95 -29.56
C LEU A 98 -37.22 -2.38 -29.18
N THR A 99 -37.24 -1.32 -28.39
CA THR A 99 -38.47 -0.64 -27.98
C THR A 99 -39.20 -0.07 -29.21
N LEU A 100 -38.46 0.58 -30.13
CA LEU A 100 -39.02 1.10 -31.38
C LEU A 100 -39.65 0.00 -32.24
N VAL A 101 -39.01 -1.18 -32.34
CA VAL A 101 -39.57 -2.31 -33.11
C VAL A 101 -40.82 -2.87 -32.43
N LEU A 102 -40.81 -2.99 -31.11
CA LEU A 102 -42.00 -3.41 -30.35
C LEU A 102 -43.15 -2.41 -30.48
N ASP A 103 -42.88 -1.11 -30.45
CA ASP A 103 -43.90 -0.07 -30.65
C ASP A 103 -44.52 -0.15 -32.05
N LYS A 104 -43.71 -0.44 -33.09
CA LYS A 104 -44.22 -0.69 -34.46
C LYS A 104 -45.15 -1.91 -34.50
N VAL A 105 -44.77 -3.00 -33.82
CA VAL A 105 -45.60 -4.22 -33.72
C VAL A 105 -46.91 -3.92 -32.99
N GLU A 106 -46.85 -3.24 -31.85
CA GLU A 106 -48.04 -2.86 -31.07
C GLU A 106 -48.99 -1.98 -31.90
N ALA A 107 -48.47 -0.93 -32.53
CA ALA A 107 -49.25 -0.03 -33.38
C ALA A 107 -49.93 -0.76 -34.55
N PHE A 108 -49.22 -1.71 -35.17
CA PHE A 108 -49.79 -2.56 -36.21
C PHE A 108 -50.93 -3.44 -35.67
N MET A 109 -50.74 -4.09 -34.52
CA MET A 109 -51.75 -4.96 -33.92
C MET A 109 -52.99 -4.20 -33.45
N LEU A 110 -52.81 -3.00 -32.89
CA LEU A 110 -53.92 -2.09 -32.54
C LEU A 110 -54.73 -1.73 -33.80
N LYS A 111 -54.07 -1.40 -34.90
CA LYS A 111 -54.74 -1.05 -36.16
C LYS A 111 -55.57 -2.20 -36.74
N GLU A 112 -55.05 -3.43 -36.65
CA GLU A 112 -55.71 -4.63 -37.19
C GLU A 112 -56.85 -5.16 -36.31
N THR A 113 -56.88 -4.81 -35.02
CA THR A 113 -57.98 -5.18 -34.10
C THR A 113 -59.17 -4.22 -34.13
N VAL A 114 -59.04 -3.03 -34.74
CA VAL A 114 -60.15 -2.07 -34.91
C VAL A 114 -61.17 -2.54 -35.97
N LYS A 115 -62.47 -2.36 -35.68
CA LYS A 115 -63.56 -2.74 -36.59
C LYS A 115 -63.54 -1.93 -37.90
N SER A 116 -63.01 -2.49 -38.99
CA SER A 116 -63.05 -1.89 -40.34
C SER A 116 -64.15 -2.44 -41.26
N ASN A 117 -64.37 -1.85 -42.44
CA ASN A 117 -65.42 -2.25 -43.40
C ASN A 117 -65.15 -3.62 -44.06
N ALA A 118 -66.21 -4.41 -44.33
CA ALA A 118 -66.16 -5.83 -44.70
C ALA A 118 -65.40 -6.15 -46.02
N VAL A 119 -65.38 -5.24 -46.99
CA VAL A 119 -64.76 -5.47 -48.30
C VAL A 119 -63.25 -5.17 -48.29
N THR A 120 -62.85 -4.07 -47.63
CA THR A 120 -61.42 -3.74 -47.40
C THR A 120 -60.72 -4.81 -46.54
N LYS A 121 -61.50 -5.56 -45.74
CA LYS A 121 -61.06 -6.65 -44.86
C LYS A 121 -60.60 -7.92 -45.57
N ILE A 122 -61.27 -8.32 -46.66
CA ILE A 122 -60.94 -9.60 -47.34
C ILE A 122 -59.63 -9.46 -48.11
N TYR A 123 -59.46 -8.35 -48.84
CA TYR A 123 -58.26 -8.10 -49.64
C TYR A 123 -57.02 -7.83 -48.76
N ARG A 124 -57.18 -7.05 -47.67
CA ARG A 124 -56.08 -6.83 -46.72
C ARG A 124 -55.70 -8.10 -45.95
N GLY A 125 -56.68 -8.90 -45.54
CA GLY A 125 -56.43 -10.13 -44.76
C GLY A 125 -55.65 -11.20 -45.52
N LEU A 126 -55.89 -11.36 -46.82
CA LEU A 126 -55.25 -12.44 -47.60
C LEU A 126 -53.86 -12.09 -48.15
N PHE A 127 -53.54 -10.82 -48.41
CA PHE A 127 -52.30 -10.46 -49.11
C PHE A 127 -51.43 -9.44 -48.39
N VAL A 128 -52.02 -8.45 -47.72
CA VAL A 128 -51.25 -7.35 -47.09
C VAL A 128 -50.85 -7.70 -45.67
N LEU A 129 -51.73 -8.39 -44.94
CA LEU A 129 -51.52 -8.73 -43.55
C LEU A 129 -50.40 -9.76 -43.38
N GLN A 130 -50.44 -10.86 -44.14
CA GLN A 130 -49.44 -11.92 -44.06
C GLN A 130 -48.03 -11.35 -44.31
N HIS A 131 -47.88 -10.58 -45.40
CA HIS A 131 -46.62 -9.92 -45.72
C HIS A 131 -46.15 -8.98 -44.61
N LYS A 132 -47.04 -8.17 -44.01
CA LYS A 132 -46.64 -7.22 -42.97
C LYS A 132 -46.32 -7.90 -41.64
N VAL A 133 -47.01 -9.00 -41.32
CA VAL A 133 -46.67 -9.84 -40.16
C VAL A 133 -45.30 -10.48 -40.36
N ASP A 134 -45.03 -11.04 -41.53
CA ASP A 134 -43.73 -11.65 -41.84
C ASP A 134 -42.61 -10.61 -41.79
N GLU A 135 -42.84 -9.41 -42.34
CA GLU A 135 -41.90 -8.28 -42.29
C GLU A 135 -41.57 -7.88 -40.84
N LEU A 136 -42.59 -7.67 -40.00
CA LEU A 136 -42.42 -7.30 -38.59
C LEU A 136 -41.82 -8.44 -37.75
N ALA A 137 -42.18 -9.68 -38.05
CA ALA A 137 -41.61 -10.85 -37.38
C ALA A 137 -40.12 -11.01 -37.71
N ASN A 138 -39.71 -10.69 -38.94
CA ASN A 138 -38.31 -10.68 -39.37
C ASN A 138 -37.53 -9.50 -38.79
N GLU A 139 -38.12 -8.30 -38.76
CA GLU A 139 -37.52 -7.12 -38.12
C GLU A 139 -37.27 -7.39 -36.63
N MET A 140 -38.28 -7.89 -35.91
CA MET A 140 -38.13 -8.28 -34.50
C MET A 140 -37.13 -9.42 -34.30
N GLN A 141 -37.09 -10.42 -35.19
CA GLN A 141 -36.11 -11.50 -35.11
C GLN A 141 -34.68 -10.99 -35.29
N THR A 142 -34.46 -10.09 -36.25
CA THR A 142 -33.16 -9.48 -36.51
C THR A 142 -32.66 -8.71 -35.29
N GLU A 143 -33.55 -7.95 -34.64
CA GLU A 143 -33.20 -7.22 -33.43
C GLU A 143 -32.97 -8.13 -32.22
N ILE A 144 -33.76 -9.21 -32.07
CA ILE A 144 -33.52 -10.23 -31.04
C ILE A 144 -32.11 -10.82 -31.20
N GLU A 145 -31.73 -11.17 -32.42
CA GLU A 145 -30.40 -11.74 -32.70
C GLU A 145 -29.28 -10.72 -32.46
N GLY A 146 -29.46 -9.47 -32.91
CA GLY A 146 -28.54 -8.37 -32.65
C GLY A 146 -28.33 -8.12 -31.15
N PHE A 147 -29.42 -8.08 -30.38
CA PHE A 147 -29.39 -7.95 -28.92
C PHE A 147 -28.65 -9.11 -28.26
N MET A 148 -28.94 -10.35 -28.64
CA MET A 148 -28.28 -11.52 -28.05
C MET A 148 -26.78 -11.56 -28.33
N MET A 149 -26.36 -11.17 -29.54
CA MET A 149 -24.95 -11.09 -29.90
C MET A 149 -24.23 -9.99 -29.12
N ALA A 150 -24.84 -8.80 -29.03
CA ALA A 150 -24.27 -7.71 -28.25
C ALA A 150 -24.19 -8.06 -26.75
N ALA A 151 -25.25 -8.63 -26.18
CA ALA A 151 -25.26 -9.09 -24.80
C ALA A 151 -24.19 -10.17 -24.55
N LEU A 152 -23.94 -11.08 -25.50
CA LEU A 152 -22.90 -12.10 -25.38
C LEU A 152 -21.49 -11.50 -25.43
N VAL A 153 -21.24 -10.52 -26.31
CA VAL A 153 -19.96 -9.80 -26.37
C VAL A 153 -19.73 -9.01 -25.09
N ASP A 154 -20.73 -8.27 -24.64
CA ASP A 154 -20.70 -7.50 -23.39
C ASP A 154 -20.46 -8.43 -22.18
N THR A 155 -21.13 -9.59 -22.14
CA THR A 155 -20.88 -10.62 -21.11
C THR A 155 -19.43 -11.10 -21.12
N ARG A 156 -18.86 -11.34 -22.30
CA ARG A 156 -17.46 -11.80 -22.42
C ARG A 156 -16.47 -10.72 -22.01
N LEU A 157 -16.73 -9.46 -22.34
CA LEU A 157 -15.92 -8.33 -21.89
C LEU A 157 -15.99 -8.19 -20.38
N TYR A 158 -17.19 -8.18 -19.82
CA TYR A 158 -17.41 -8.11 -18.37
C TYR A 158 -16.74 -9.27 -17.62
N LEU A 159 -16.85 -10.50 -18.13
CA LEU A 159 -16.18 -11.65 -17.54
C LEU A 159 -14.66 -11.59 -17.73
N ALA A 160 -14.17 -11.05 -18.85
CA ALA A 160 -12.74 -10.91 -19.09
C ALA A 160 -12.12 -9.84 -18.18
N GLU A 161 -12.81 -8.72 -17.95
CA GLU A 161 -12.39 -7.66 -17.03
C GLU A 161 -12.40 -8.17 -15.58
N ASN A 162 -13.47 -8.85 -15.17
CA ASN A 162 -13.55 -9.42 -13.81
C ASN A 162 -12.62 -10.63 -13.60
N ALA A 163 -12.23 -11.34 -14.67
CA ALA A 163 -11.24 -12.41 -14.56
C ALA A 163 -9.80 -11.88 -14.47
N GLN A 164 -9.56 -10.60 -14.74
CA GLN A 164 -8.23 -9.99 -14.65
C GLN A 164 -7.92 -9.42 -13.26
N HIS A 165 -8.91 -9.33 -12.38
CA HIS A 165 -8.74 -8.75 -11.06
C HIS A 165 -9.32 -9.66 -9.96
N ASP A 166 -8.68 -9.62 -8.80
CA ASP A 166 -9.15 -10.25 -7.58
C ASP A 166 -9.42 -9.14 -6.55
N GLY A 167 -10.62 -8.56 -6.64
CA GLY A 167 -10.95 -7.32 -5.94
C GLY A 167 -10.15 -6.14 -6.50
N GLN A 168 -9.25 -5.58 -5.68
CA GLN A 168 -8.43 -4.41 -6.02
C GLN A 168 -7.10 -4.75 -6.73
N PHE A 169 -6.75 -6.04 -6.81
CA PHE A 169 -5.41 -6.47 -7.27
C PHE A 169 -5.49 -7.23 -8.59
N ALA A 170 -4.42 -7.18 -9.38
CA ALA A 170 -4.36 -7.89 -10.66
C ALA A 170 -4.22 -9.41 -10.46
N LEU A 171 -5.00 -10.19 -11.20
CA LEU A 171 -4.81 -11.63 -11.36
C LEU A 171 -3.88 -11.88 -12.55
N LEU A 172 -2.62 -12.18 -12.25
CA LEU A 172 -1.55 -12.26 -13.24
C LEU A 172 -1.33 -13.69 -13.71
N ARG A 173 -1.06 -13.86 -15.00
CA ARG A 173 -0.65 -15.14 -15.59
C ARG A 173 0.87 -15.22 -15.66
N ASP A 174 1.42 -16.43 -15.60
CA ASP A 174 2.87 -16.68 -15.64
C ASP A 174 3.56 -15.94 -16.81
N TYR A 175 2.92 -15.86 -17.98
CA TYR A 175 3.51 -15.19 -19.16
C TYR A 175 3.49 -13.67 -19.11
N GLN A 176 2.66 -13.05 -18.26
CA GLN A 176 2.58 -11.61 -18.10
C GLN A 176 3.72 -11.06 -17.23
N VAL A 177 4.46 -11.93 -16.54
CA VAL A 177 5.53 -11.54 -15.62
C VAL A 177 6.86 -12.03 -16.15
N ARG A 178 7.66 -11.10 -16.68
CA ARG A 178 9.01 -11.39 -17.18
C ARG A 178 10.03 -11.13 -16.08
N LYS A 179 10.58 -12.21 -15.53
CA LYS A 179 11.71 -12.15 -14.59
C LYS A 179 13.00 -11.67 -15.28
N LEU A 180 13.73 -10.78 -14.65
CA LEU A 180 14.96 -10.17 -15.18
C LEU A 180 16.22 -10.61 -14.41
N GLY A 181 16.13 -10.74 -13.08
CA GLY A 181 17.26 -11.13 -12.24
C GLY A 181 16.82 -11.35 -10.80
N VAL A 182 17.46 -12.27 -10.10
CA VAL A 182 17.17 -12.55 -8.69
C VAL A 182 17.84 -11.49 -7.83
N ILE A 183 17.09 -10.94 -6.87
CA ILE A 183 17.51 -9.94 -5.89
C ILE A 183 17.97 -10.65 -4.61
N LEU A 184 17.11 -11.54 -4.08
CA LEU A 184 17.34 -12.26 -2.84
C LEU A 184 16.75 -13.67 -2.94
N GLU A 185 17.45 -14.66 -2.38
CA GLU A 185 16.90 -15.99 -2.11
C GLU A 185 17.00 -16.26 -0.62
N ARG A 186 15.95 -16.86 -0.04
CA ARG A 186 15.91 -17.23 1.37
C ARG A 186 15.39 -18.65 1.49
N GLU A 187 16.14 -19.50 2.18
CA GLU A 187 15.66 -20.81 2.59
C GLU A 187 14.62 -20.65 3.69
N THR A 188 13.48 -21.32 3.51
CA THR A 188 12.39 -21.39 4.48
C THR A 188 12.05 -22.85 4.74
N GLU A 189 11.26 -23.13 5.78
CA GLU A 189 10.75 -24.48 6.04
C GLU A 189 9.92 -25.07 4.87
N HIS A 190 9.46 -24.20 3.97
CA HIS A 190 8.66 -24.54 2.82
C HIS A 190 9.43 -24.59 1.48
N GLY A 191 10.75 -24.37 1.54
CA GLY A 191 11.65 -24.31 0.39
C GLY A 191 12.25 -22.92 0.19
N THR A 192 12.95 -22.75 -0.93
CA THR A 192 13.65 -21.50 -1.25
C THR A 192 12.67 -20.46 -1.80
N VAL A 193 12.40 -19.40 -1.04
CA VAL A 193 11.66 -18.22 -1.52
C VAL A 193 12.62 -17.29 -2.25
N ALA A 194 12.29 -16.94 -3.49
CA ALA A 194 13.09 -16.05 -4.33
C ALA A 194 12.33 -14.74 -4.61
N TYR A 195 13.05 -13.63 -4.50
CA TYR A 195 12.62 -12.30 -4.91
C TYR A 195 13.39 -11.94 -6.16
N ALA A 196 12.69 -11.61 -7.23
CA ALA A 196 13.32 -11.26 -8.49
C ALA A 196 12.77 -9.94 -9.04
N LYS A 197 13.65 -9.18 -9.67
CA LYS A 197 13.29 -8.07 -10.53
C LYS A 197 12.42 -8.58 -11.68
N ALA A 198 11.33 -7.91 -11.97
CA ALA A 198 10.39 -8.29 -13.01
C ALA A 198 9.82 -7.09 -13.77
N ARG A 199 9.42 -7.35 -15.02
CA ARG A 199 8.53 -6.51 -15.81
C ARG A 199 7.16 -7.18 -15.89
N VAL A 200 6.09 -6.40 -15.74
CA VAL A 200 4.73 -6.88 -15.97
C VAL A 200 4.17 -6.27 -17.25
N ASP A 201 3.52 -7.10 -18.07
CA ASP A 201 2.91 -6.65 -19.33
C ASP A 201 1.94 -5.47 -19.09
N GLY A 202 2.11 -4.40 -19.86
CA GLY A 202 1.30 -3.19 -19.74
C GLY A 202 1.76 -2.21 -18.66
N VAL A 203 2.83 -2.52 -17.90
CA VAL A 203 3.39 -1.60 -16.90
C VAL A 203 4.85 -1.24 -17.23
N SER A 204 5.15 0.06 -17.20
CA SER A 204 6.46 0.62 -17.53
C SER A 204 7.45 0.63 -16.36
N GLU A 205 7.00 0.36 -15.14
CA GLU A 205 7.83 0.33 -13.95
C GLU A 205 8.49 -1.04 -13.76
N LEU A 206 9.59 -1.09 -13.03
CA LEU A 206 10.16 -2.34 -12.54
C LEU A 206 9.46 -2.74 -11.25
N MET A 207 9.23 -4.03 -11.10
CA MET A 207 8.56 -4.59 -9.92
C MET A 207 9.39 -5.72 -9.34
N VAL A 208 9.02 -6.17 -8.14
CA VAL A 208 9.57 -7.36 -7.52
C VAL A 208 8.54 -8.48 -7.57
N VAL A 209 8.93 -9.64 -8.08
CA VAL A 209 8.14 -10.87 -7.98
C VAL A 209 8.72 -11.78 -6.90
N LYS A 210 7.89 -12.14 -5.92
CA LYS A 210 8.17 -13.16 -4.90
C LYS A 210 7.60 -14.48 -5.39
N TYR A 211 8.39 -15.56 -5.41
CA TYR A 211 7.96 -16.91 -5.83
C TYR A 211 8.74 -18.01 -5.11
N LEU A 212 8.16 -19.20 -5.00
CA LEU A 212 8.85 -20.39 -4.48
C LEU A 212 9.70 -21.02 -5.60
N LYS A 213 11.01 -21.17 -5.36
CA LYS A 213 11.97 -21.76 -6.29
C LYS A 213 12.06 -23.27 -6.06
N GLY A 214 11.94 -24.04 -7.14
CA GLY A 214 11.86 -25.51 -7.09
C GLY A 214 10.41 -25.98 -7.03
N GLY A 215 10.02 -26.88 -7.94
CA GLY A 215 8.64 -27.36 -8.04
C GLY A 215 8.16 -28.00 -6.74
N VAL A 216 7.01 -27.54 -6.25
CA VAL A 216 6.27 -28.05 -5.09
C VAL A 216 6.31 -29.59 -5.08
N GLN A 217 6.92 -30.19 -4.05
CA GLN A 217 6.59 -31.56 -3.69
C GLN A 217 5.08 -31.61 -3.48
N THR A 218 4.38 -32.40 -4.29
CA THR A 218 2.91 -32.40 -4.50
C THR A 218 2.07 -32.85 -3.30
N GLY A 219 2.52 -32.64 -2.06
CA GLY A 219 1.83 -33.05 -0.85
C GLY A 219 1.69 -31.90 0.12
N LEU A 220 0.45 -31.44 0.30
CA LEU A 220 -0.02 -30.38 1.20
C LEU A 220 0.26 -28.94 0.75
N THR A 221 -0.81 -28.15 0.81
CA THR A 221 -0.86 -26.70 0.74
C THR A 221 0.17 -26.11 1.68
N SER A 222 1.34 -25.83 1.15
CA SER A 222 2.42 -25.24 1.91
C SER A 222 2.05 -23.80 2.23
N ASP A 223 1.95 -23.48 3.51
CA ASP A 223 1.86 -22.13 4.10
C ASP A 223 3.14 -21.28 3.81
N ALA A 224 3.90 -21.59 2.76
CA ALA A 224 5.04 -20.82 2.24
C ALA A 224 4.70 -19.33 2.06
N TRP A 225 3.46 -19.10 1.66
CA TRP A 225 2.81 -17.81 1.73
C TRP A 225 2.20 -17.76 3.11
N SER A 226 2.96 -17.33 4.13
CA SER A 226 2.33 -17.14 5.44
C SER A 226 1.14 -16.22 5.18
N ALA A 227 -0.08 -16.68 5.50
CA ALA A 227 -1.29 -15.89 5.23
C ALA A 227 -1.11 -14.46 5.76
N SER A 228 -0.40 -14.33 6.88
CA SER A 228 0.02 -13.06 7.46
C SER A 228 0.76 -12.10 6.50
N THR A 229 1.66 -12.57 5.65
CA THR A 229 2.41 -11.67 4.75
C THR A 229 1.52 -11.16 3.62
N GLU A 230 0.73 -12.05 3.01
CA GLU A 230 -0.21 -11.62 1.96
C GLU A 230 -1.31 -10.72 2.51
N ASP A 231 -1.80 -11.00 3.72
CA ASP A 231 -2.81 -10.19 4.42
C ASP A 231 -2.27 -8.80 4.77
N ILE A 232 -1.05 -8.71 5.35
CA ILE A 232 -0.38 -7.43 5.63
C ILE A 232 -0.19 -6.65 4.33
N MET A 233 0.36 -7.30 3.29
CA MET A 233 0.60 -6.62 2.01
C MET A 233 -0.70 -6.16 1.36
N THR A 234 -1.77 -6.94 1.46
CA THR A 234 -3.10 -6.56 0.99
C THR A 234 -3.63 -5.33 1.74
N GLN A 235 -3.51 -5.32 3.08
CA GLN A 235 -3.97 -4.22 3.93
C GLN A 235 -3.25 -2.91 3.61
N VAL A 236 -1.91 -2.92 3.54
CA VAL A 236 -1.08 -1.72 3.29
C VAL A 236 -1.13 -1.24 1.83
N SER A 237 -1.81 -1.97 0.95
CA SER A 237 -1.89 -1.64 -0.49
C SER A 237 -3.27 -1.15 -0.91
N THR A 238 -4.20 -1.01 0.03
CA THR A 238 -5.50 -0.39 -0.24
C THR A 238 -5.33 1.11 -0.51
N LEU A 239 -6.23 1.68 -1.31
CA LEU A 239 -6.15 3.08 -1.72
C LEU A 239 -6.07 4.05 -0.52
N GLU A 240 -6.76 3.73 0.57
CA GLU A 240 -6.85 4.58 1.76
C GLU A 240 -5.64 4.44 2.70
N LEU A 241 -4.97 3.29 2.70
CA LEU A 241 -3.90 2.96 3.64
C LEU A 241 -2.51 2.87 2.98
N SER A 242 -2.41 3.08 1.68
CA SER A 242 -1.14 3.00 0.97
C SER A 242 -0.22 4.18 1.27
N HIS A 243 1.09 3.91 1.34
CA HIS A 243 2.14 4.92 1.46
C HIS A 243 3.11 4.80 0.28
N PRO A 244 3.61 5.92 -0.30
CA PRO A 244 4.47 5.89 -1.49
C PRO A 244 5.82 5.19 -1.28
N ASN A 245 6.27 5.04 -0.04
CA ASN A 245 7.55 4.40 0.32
C ASN A 245 7.39 3.06 1.04
N VAL A 246 6.20 2.49 1.02
CA VAL A 246 5.94 1.10 1.43
C VAL A 246 5.66 0.29 0.16
N ALA A 247 6.22 -0.91 0.07
CA ALA A 247 5.96 -1.81 -1.04
C ALA A 247 4.46 -2.07 -1.19
N GLN A 248 3.94 -2.00 -2.42
CA GLN A 248 2.51 -2.17 -2.68
C GLN A 248 2.25 -3.47 -3.43
N PHE A 249 1.29 -4.25 -2.95
CA PHE A 249 0.79 -5.43 -3.62
C PHE A 249 0.09 -5.03 -4.92
N TYR A 250 0.66 -5.46 -6.05
CA TYR A 250 0.11 -5.20 -7.37
C TYR A 250 -0.88 -6.29 -7.78
N GLY A 251 -0.50 -7.54 -7.55
CA GLY A 251 -1.25 -8.68 -8.03
C GLY A 251 -0.57 -10.02 -7.73
N ARG A 252 -1.28 -11.09 -8.03
CA ARG A 252 -0.83 -12.48 -7.78
C ARG A 252 -1.09 -13.38 -8.95
N GLY A 253 -0.22 -14.37 -9.11
CA GLY A 253 -0.47 -15.50 -9.99
C GLY A 253 -1.10 -16.66 -9.25
N ARG A 254 -2.24 -17.16 -9.74
CA ARG A 254 -2.90 -18.35 -9.20
C ARG A 254 -2.88 -19.51 -10.18
N ARG A 255 -2.74 -20.72 -9.65
CA ARG A 255 -2.99 -21.97 -10.37
C ARG A 255 -3.72 -22.94 -9.45
N ASP A 256 -4.85 -23.46 -9.93
CA ASP A 256 -5.69 -24.41 -9.19
C ASP A 256 -6.11 -23.89 -7.80
N GLY A 257 -6.38 -22.58 -7.70
CA GLY A 257 -6.75 -21.90 -6.45
C GLY A 257 -5.58 -21.54 -5.53
N THR A 258 -4.36 -21.97 -5.83
CA THR A 258 -3.16 -21.69 -5.01
C THR A 258 -2.34 -20.53 -5.57
N THR A 259 -1.86 -19.64 -4.69
CA THR A 259 -0.93 -18.56 -5.04
C THR A 259 0.44 -19.16 -5.42
N ARG A 260 0.95 -18.80 -6.60
CA ARG A 260 2.28 -19.23 -7.09
C ARG A 260 3.34 -18.17 -6.95
N PHE A 261 2.94 -16.92 -7.09
CA PHE A 261 3.81 -15.77 -6.95
C PHE A 261 3.00 -14.53 -6.61
N LEU A 262 3.66 -13.57 -5.97
CA LEU A 262 3.15 -12.23 -5.68
C LEU A 262 3.99 -11.22 -6.44
N VAL A 263 3.37 -10.16 -6.94
CA VAL A 263 4.07 -9.04 -7.58
C VAL A 263 3.85 -7.79 -6.74
N LEU A 264 4.94 -7.10 -6.43
CA LEU A 264 4.99 -5.91 -5.60
C LEU A 264 5.50 -4.73 -6.43
N ARG A 265 4.80 -3.59 -6.37
CA ARG A 265 5.33 -2.28 -6.80
C ARG A 265 6.26 -1.78 -5.71
N THR A 266 7.54 -1.68 -6.05
CA THR A 266 8.62 -1.29 -5.14
C THR A 266 9.88 -1.05 -5.97
N GLY A 267 10.96 -0.61 -5.33
CA GLY A 267 12.29 -0.60 -5.90
C GLY A 267 12.79 -1.99 -6.26
N ALA A 268 13.79 -2.06 -7.14
CA ALA A 268 14.39 -3.32 -7.60
C ALA A 268 15.90 -3.43 -7.35
N TYR A 269 16.50 -2.40 -6.75
CA TYR A 269 17.93 -2.36 -6.41
C TYR A 269 18.08 -2.16 -4.91
N HIS A 270 19.11 -2.75 -4.31
CA HIS A 270 19.42 -2.48 -2.90
C HIS A 270 19.95 -1.06 -2.73
N ALA A 271 19.50 -0.37 -1.68
CA ALA A 271 19.95 0.99 -1.36
C ALA A 271 21.48 1.08 -1.24
N GLU A 272 22.14 0.07 -0.65
CA GLU A 272 23.60 0.01 -0.54
C GLU A 272 24.32 0.02 -1.90
N HIS A 273 23.79 -0.74 -2.87
CA HIS A 273 24.35 -0.79 -4.22
C HIS A 273 24.08 0.51 -4.97
N TYR A 274 22.91 1.11 -4.77
CA TYR A 274 22.59 2.39 -5.38
C TYR A 274 23.48 3.52 -4.85
N LEU A 275 23.65 3.64 -3.54
CA LEU A 275 24.50 4.68 -2.95
C LEU A 275 25.97 4.52 -3.35
N SER A 276 26.45 3.27 -3.50
CA SER A 276 27.83 3.01 -3.92
C SER A 276 28.08 3.17 -5.42
N GLN A 277 27.08 2.95 -6.28
CA GLN A 277 27.26 2.97 -7.74
C GLN A 277 26.74 4.23 -8.44
N SER A 278 25.65 4.81 -7.94
CA SER A 278 24.94 5.92 -8.61
C SER A 278 25.49 7.30 -8.22
N CYS A 279 26.08 7.44 -7.03
CA CYS A 279 26.61 8.71 -6.53
C CYS A 279 28.12 8.80 -6.83
N LEU A 280 28.53 9.82 -7.59
CA LEU A 280 29.90 9.94 -8.09
C LEU A 280 30.90 10.33 -6.99
N ASN A 281 30.43 10.99 -5.93
CA ASN A 281 31.23 11.53 -4.84
C ASN A 281 30.45 11.52 -3.51
N ASP A 282 31.18 11.73 -2.41
CA ASP A 282 30.60 11.74 -1.05
C ASP A 282 29.62 12.90 -0.85
N THR A 283 29.84 14.03 -1.55
CA THR A 283 28.98 15.22 -1.47
C THR A 283 27.59 15.01 -2.07
N GLU A 284 27.41 14.07 -3.00
CA GLU A 284 26.11 13.67 -3.54
C GLU A 284 25.51 12.49 -2.75
N ARG A 285 26.35 11.54 -2.34
CA ARG A 285 25.92 10.30 -1.68
C ARG A 285 25.24 10.57 -0.35
N PHE A 286 25.78 11.50 0.42
CA PHE A 286 25.33 11.74 1.77
C PHE A 286 23.97 12.47 1.86
N PRO A 287 23.72 13.55 1.09
CA PRO A 287 22.38 14.12 0.97
C PRO A 287 21.34 13.11 0.48
N GLU A 288 21.71 12.25 -0.47
CA GLU A 288 20.81 11.20 -0.99
C GLU A 288 20.46 10.16 0.09
N TYR A 289 21.43 9.74 0.91
CA TYR A 289 21.16 8.92 2.09
C TYR A 289 20.19 9.60 3.05
N TYR A 290 20.39 10.88 3.35
CA TYR A 290 19.51 11.62 4.26
C TYR A 290 18.08 11.69 3.71
N ARG A 291 17.93 11.96 2.41
CA ARG A 291 16.65 11.91 1.71
C ARG A 291 15.99 10.53 1.88
N MET A 292 16.74 9.46 1.66
CA MET A 292 16.24 8.10 1.83
C MET A 292 15.80 7.81 3.27
N ARG A 293 16.63 8.19 4.25
CA ARG A 293 16.34 8.03 5.68
C ARG A 293 15.02 8.68 6.06
N ILE A 294 14.76 9.90 5.59
CA ILE A 294 13.49 10.59 5.89
C ILE A 294 12.29 9.83 5.31
N TYR A 295 12.34 9.40 4.05
CA TYR A 295 11.25 8.62 3.45
C TYR A 295 11.02 7.27 4.14
N VAL A 296 12.10 6.57 4.51
CA VAL A 296 12.04 5.27 5.20
C VAL A 296 11.45 5.43 6.61
N LEU A 297 11.86 6.46 7.36
CA LEU A 297 11.31 6.74 8.68
C LEU A 297 9.82 7.12 8.63
N ALA A 298 9.42 7.95 7.66
CA ALA A 298 8.01 8.29 7.45
C ALA A 298 7.17 7.04 7.07
N ALA A 299 7.70 6.19 6.20
CA ALA A 299 7.07 4.91 5.84
C ALA A 299 6.93 3.98 7.06
N SER A 300 7.96 3.89 7.90
CA SER A 300 7.94 3.09 9.13
C SER A 300 6.91 3.63 10.12
N ALA A 301 6.81 4.95 10.28
CA ALA A 301 5.82 5.59 11.14
C ALA A 301 4.39 5.28 10.68
N HIS A 302 4.16 5.34 9.37
CA HIS A 302 2.89 4.99 8.75
C HIS A 302 2.50 3.53 9.02
N LEU A 303 3.43 2.60 8.86
CA LEU A 303 3.22 1.18 9.18
C LEU A 303 2.85 0.98 10.66
N GLU A 304 3.54 1.64 11.58
CA GLU A 304 3.24 1.54 13.01
C GLU A 304 1.86 2.09 13.37
N GLY A 305 1.43 3.16 12.69
CA GLY A 305 0.06 3.68 12.81
C GLY A 305 -1.02 2.65 12.43
N MET A 306 -0.66 1.62 11.66
CA MET A 306 -1.53 0.50 11.29
C MET A 306 -1.33 -0.76 12.16
N GLY A 307 -0.47 -0.72 13.18
CA GLY A 307 -0.10 -1.90 13.99
C GLY A 307 0.83 -2.88 13.27
N ILE A 308 1.59 -2.39 12.30
CA ILE A 308 2.58 -3.17 11.54
C ILE A 308 3.97 -2.62 11.84
N ALA A 309 4.87 -3.46 12.31
CA ALA A 309 6.26 -3.11 12.54
C ALA A 309 7.11 -3.42 11.31
N TRP A 310 7.94 -2.48 10.91
CA TRP A 310 9.05 -2.74 9.99
C TRP A 310 10.26 -3.25 10.79
N PHE A 311 10.72 -4.46 10.48
CA PHE A 311 11.76 -5.16 11.23
C PHE A 311 12.92 -5.57 10.31
N PRO A 312 13.81 -4.61 9.97
CA PRO A 312 14.88 -4.88 9.03
C PRO A 312 16.00 -5.71 9.66
N ARG A 313 16.19 -6.95 9.22
CA ARG A 313 17.30 -7.85 9.58
C ARG A 313 18.55 -7.66 8.71
N SER A 314 18.49 -6.80 7.68
CA SER A 314 19.55 -6.58 6.71
C SER A 314 19.43 -5.23 6.03
N LEU A 315 20.57 -4.66 5.61
CA LEU A 315 20.63 -3.46 4.76
C LEU A 315 19.89 -3.61 3.44
N SER A 316 19.87 -4.83 2.92
CA SER A 316 19.27 -5.16 1.64
C SER A 316 17.74 -5.05 1.62
N GLN A 317 17.10 -4.76 2.76
CA GLN A 317 15.64 -4.64 2.88
C GLN A 317 15.09 -3.24 2.54
N ILE A 318 15.96 -2.27 2.29
CA ILE A 318 15.56 -1.03 1.62
C ILE A 318 15.86 -1.20 0.13
N LEU A 319 14.79 -1.21 -0.67
CA LEU A 319 14.89 -1.26 -2.12
C LEU A 319 14.67 0.13 -2.70
N VAL A 320 15.38 0.46 -3.78
CA VAL A 320 15.21 1.71 -4.52
C VAL A 320 14.81 1.44 -5.95
N ASP A 321 13.99 2.32 -6.53
CA ASP A 321 13.61 2.26 -7.93
C ASP A 321 14.68 2.85 -8.86
N ASP A 322 14.37 2.97 -10.15
CA ASP A 322 15.28 3.57 -11.15
C ASP A 322 15.53 5.08 -10.90
N HIS A 323 14.74 5.72 -10.03
CA HIS A 323 14.83 7.14 -9.68
C HIS A 323 15.42 7.37 -8.27
N GLY A 324 15.88 6.31 -7.61
CA GLY A 324 16.41 6.39 -6.24
C GLY A 324 15.33 6.50 -5.16
N GLN A 325 14.05 6.35 -5.47
CA GLN A 325 13.01 6.41 -4.45
C GLN A 325 13.07 5.14 -3.57
N PRO A 326 13.22 5.25 -2.23
CA PRO A 326 13.28 4.08 -1.35
C PRO A 326 11.91 3.51 -1.04
N TYR A 327 11.91 2.20 -0.79
CA TYR A 327 10.77 1.38 -0.41
C TYR A 327 11.19 0.37 0.67
N ILE A 328 10.31 0.16 1.65
CA ILE A 328 10.43 -0.89 2.68
C ILE A 328 9.28 -1.89 2.57
N GLY A 329 9.42 -3.07 3.17
CA GLY A 329 8.33 -4.06 3.27
C GLY A 329 8.25 -5.09 2.14
N ALA A 330 9.22 -5.10 1.22
CA ALA A 330 9.20 -6.00 0.06
C ALA A 330 9.77 -7.40 0.34
N LEU A 331 10.57 -7.57 1.40
CA LEU A 331 11.45 -8.74 1.60
C LEU A 331 11.18 -9.46 2.93
N ASP A 332 9.89 -9.66 3.23
CA ASP A 332 9.38 -10.29 4.47
C ASP A 332 9.95 -9.65 5.75
N ASP A 333 10.00 -8.32 5.73
CA ASP A 333 10.44 -7.41 6.78
C ASP A 333 9.28 -6.71 7.49
N LEU A 334 8.04 -7.07 7.19
CA LEU A 334 6.85 -6.60 7.88
C LEU A 334 6.34 -7.68 8.83
N VAL A 335 6.10 -7.28 10.09
CA VAL A 335 5.52 -8.15 11.11
C VAL A 335 4.41 -7.41 11.84
N SER A 336 3.44 -8.14 12.41
CA SER A 336 2.50 -7.51 13.36
C SER A 336 3.29 -6.94 14.53
N SER A 337 2.94 -5.73 14.99
CA SER A 337 3.57 -5.08 16.14
C SER A 337 3.44 -5.91 17.43
N GLU A 338 2.49 -6.85 17.49
CA GLU A 338 2.34 -7.76 18.63
C GLU A 338 3.44 -8.83 18.70
N ARG A 339 4.13 -9.09 17.58
CA ARG A 339 5.17 -10.13 17.46
C ARG A 339 6.59 -9.61 17.68
N CYS A 340 6.78 -8.31 17.81
CA CYS A 340 8.07 -7.68 17.99
C CYS A 340 7.99 -6.68 19.14
N SER A 341 8.95 -6.71 20.06
CA SER A 341 9.03 -5.65 21.05
C SER A 341 9.42 -4.34 20.37
N ARG A 342 8.87 -3.21 20.84
CA ARG A 342 9.20 -1.89 20.31
C ARG A 342 10.70 -1.55 20.44
N PRO A 343 11.39 -1.86 21.57
CA PRO A 343 12.84 -1.65 21.67
C PRO A 343 13.64 -2.45 20.64
N ASP A 344 13.29 -3.73 20.41
CA ASP A 344 13.96 -4.55 19.39
C ASP A 344 13.76 -3.96 18.00
N GLN A 345 12.52 -3.56 17.68
CA GLN A 345 12.21 -2.92 16.40
C GLN A 345 13.05 -1.66 16.20
N ALA A 346 13.10 -0.78 17.20
CA ALA A 346 13.89 0.44 17.14
C ALA A 346 15.38 0.13 16.93
N ALA A 347 15.93 -0.83 17.68
CA ALA A 347 17.32 -1.25 17.52
C ALA A 347 17.64 -1.72 16.09
N TRP A 348 16.78 -2.53 15.48
CA TRP A 348 16.97 -3.00 14.10
C TRP A 348 16.84 -1.88 13.06
N VAL A 349 15.86 -0.98 13.22
CA VAL A 349 15.70 0.19 12.34
C VAL A 349 16.93 1.09 12.41
N PHE A 350 17.40 1.42 13.60
CA PHE A 350 18.60 2.24 13.79
C PHE A 350 19.85 1.56 13.27
N TRP A 351 20.01 0.26 13.52
CA TRP A 351 21.12 -0.51 12.97
C TRP A 351 21.13 -0.42 11.44
N CYS A 352 20.00 -0.69 10.78
CA CYS A 352 19.88 -0.62 9.32
C CYS A 352 20.22 0.78 8.77
N LEU A 353 19.65 1.84 9.36
CA LEU A 353 19.90 3.22 8.93
C LEU A 353 21.33 3.70 9.24
N SER A 354 21.93 3.23 10.34
CA SER A 354 23.32 3.53 10.72
C SER A 354 24.31 2.89 9.76
N GLN A 355 24.09 1.63 9.39
CA GLN A 355 24.93 0.95 8.41
C GLN A 355 24.83 1.62 7.01
N LEU A 356 23.63 2.05 6.59
CA LEU A 356 23.51 2.85 5.37
C LEU A 356 24.22 4.21 5.48
N ARG A 357 24.15 4.88 6.66
CA ARG A 357 24.91 6.11 6.93
C ARG A 357 26.39 5.88 6.72
N ARG A 358 26.95 4.78 7.23
CA ARG A 358 28.37 4.45 7.10
C ARG A 358 28.82 4.31 5.64
N LEU A 359 27.95 3.77 4.77
CA LEU A 359 28.23 3.69 3.33
C LEU A 359 28.15 5.04 2.63
N ALA A 360 27.30 5.94 3.14
CA ALA A 360 27.04 7.25 2.54
C ALA A 360 27.96 8.37 3.04
N ALA A 361 28.40 8.26 4.29
CA ALA A 361 29.16 9.26 5.00
C ALA A 361 30.50 9.56 4.32
N PRO A 362 30.94 10.83 4.33
CA PRO A 362 32.31 11.16 4.00
C PRO A 362 33.31 10.37 4.86
N ALA A 363 34.53 10.24 4.35
CA ALA A 363 35.62 9.62 5.10
C ALA A 363 35.76 10.26 6.49
N HIS A 364 35.85 9.42 7.52
CA HIS A 364 36.01 9.88 8.89
C HIS A 364 37.46 10.21 9.17
N VAL A 365 37.71 11.30 9.88
CA VAL A 365 39.03 11.56 10.46
C VAL A 365 39.06 10.90 11.82
N HIS A 366 39.79 9.79 11.90
CA HIS A 366 40.04 9.07 13.15
C HIS A 366 41.38 9.52 13.73
N CYS A 367 41.35 10.04 14.96
CA CYS A 367 42.53 10.28 15.75
C CYS A 367 42.47 9.42 17.01
N LYS A 368 43.60 8.76 17.29
CA LYS A 368 43.78 7.98 18.51
C LYS A 368 44.71 8.76 19.41
N GLU A 369 44.19 9.24 20.53
CA GLU A 369 44.95 10.08 21.46
C GLU A 369 45.04 9.37 22.81
N ALA A 370 46.26 9.05 23.24
CA ALA A 370 46.51 8.67 24.62
C ALA A 370 46.70 9.96 25.43
N ALA A 371 45.58 10.56 25.85
CA ALA A 371 45.56 11.80 26.61
C ALA A 371 44.62 11.69 27.80
N SER A 372 44.85 12.52 28.82
CA SER A 372 43.87 12.66 29.88
C SER A 372 42.58 13.26 29.30
N PRO A 373 41.39 12.87 29.81
CA PRO A 373 40.12 13.46 29.40
C PRO A 373 40.11 15.00 29.45
N GLU A 374 40.90 15.59 30.36
CA GLU A 374 41.04 17.03 30.51
C GLU A 374 41.86 17.73 29.42
N SER A 375 42.83 17.04 28.83
CA SER A 375 43.75 17.60 27.82
C SER A 375 43.40 17.17 26.39
N CYS A 376 42.57 16.13 26.26
CA CYS A 376 42.04 15.61 25.02
C CYS A 376 41.52 16.73 24.12
N ASP A 377 41.97 16.73 22.87
CA ASP A 377 41.47 17.65 21.84
C ASP A 377 41.57 19.12 22.26
N ASN A 378 42.74 19.50 22.76
CA ASN A 378 43.06 20.83 23.29
C ASN A 378 42.12 21.29 24.44
N GLY A 379 41.48 20.35 25.14
CA GLY A 379 40.54 20.64 26.23
C GLY A 379 39.11 20.91 25.79
N LEU A 380 38.75 20.63 24.52
CA LEU A 380 37.39 20.80 24.02
C LEU A 380 36.37 19.96 24.81
N LEU A 381 36.67 18.67 25.04
CA LEU A 381 35.80 17.78 25.81
C LEU A 381 35.59 18.31 27.24
N LYS A 382 36.65 18.79 27.89
CA LYS A 382 36.60 19.41 29.21
C LYS A 382 35.70 20.64 29.22
N ALA A 383 35.87 21.55 28.27
CA ALA A 383 35.06 22.76 28.17
C ALA A 383 33.57 22.44 28.00
N CYS A 384 33.24 21.43 27.18
CA CYS A 384 31.85 20.96 27.03
C CYS A 384 31.28 20.38 28.34
N MET A 385 32.05 19.55 29.04
CA MET A 385 31.64 18.98 30.32
C MET A 385 31.42 20.06 31.37
N GLU A 386 32.40 20.96 31.57
CA GLU A 386 32.34 22.04 32.57
C GLU A 386 31.20 23.02 32.31
N SER A 387 30.87 23.30 31.05
CA SER A 387 29.70 24.12 30.68
C SER A 387 28.37 23.50 31.11
N ASN A 388 28.31 22.19 31.34
CA ASN A 388 27.09 21.45 31.64
C ASN A 388 27.01 20.92 33.09
N ILE A 389 28.15 20.79 33.77
CA ILE A 389 28.27 20.26 35.13
C ILE A 389 27.37 20.98 36.14
N SER A 390 27.18 22.30 36.01
CA SER A 390 26.30 23.06 36.90
C SER A 390 24.83 22.67 36.80
N TYR A 391 24.42 22.03 35.72
CA TYR A 391 23.04 21.63 35.44
C TYR A 391 22.76 20.17 35.77
N SER A 392 23.79 19.33 35.91
CA SER A 392 23.65 17.90 36.22
C SER A 392 24.69 17.44 37.24
N PRO A 393 24.31 17.26 38.52
CA PRO A 393 25.18 16.69 39.54
C PRO A 393 25.69 15.29 39.20
N ILE A 394 24.91 14.52 38.45
CA ILE A 394 25.28 13.17 37.97
C ILE A 394 26.41 13.28 36.96
N LEU A 395 26.29 14.17 35.96
CA LEU A 395 27.35 14.41 34.98
C LEU A 395 28.65 14.84 35.66
N HIS A 396 28.56 15.68 36.70
CA HIS A 396 29.72 16.07 37.50
C HIS A 396 30.43 14.90 38.17
N GLN A 397 29.68 14.01 38.82
CA GLN A 397 30.24 12.84 39.50
C GLN A 397 30.89 11.87 38.51
N VAL A 398 30.21 11.59 37.39
CA VAL A 398 30.75 10.74 36.32
C VAL A 398 32.02 11.35 35.73
N TRP A 399 32.00 12.64 35.39
CA TRP A 399 33.17 13.32 34.83
C TRP A 399 34.35 13.35 35.81
N ALA A 400 34.11 13.65 37.09
CA ALA A 400 35.14 13.63 38.12
C ALA A 400 35.77 12.24 38.26
N ARG A 401 34.96 11.16 38.15
CA ARG A 401 35.44 9.78 38.22
C ARG A 401 36.30 9.40 37.02
N ILE A 402 35.89 9.78 35.81
CA ILE A 402 36.63 9.54 34.57
C ILE A 402 37.98 10.27 34.59
N CYS A 403 38.00 11.54 35.03
CA CYS A 403 39.22 12.35 35.11
C CYS A 403 40.24 11.88 36.17
N ALA A 404 39.85 10.99 37.09
CA ALA A 404 40.75 10.43 38.08
C ALA A 404 41.71 9.37 37.51
N GLU A 405 41.50 8.93 36.26
CA GLU A 405 42.24 7.86 35.62
C GLU A 405 42.95 8.34 34.34
N GLU A 406 44.05 7.68 33.99
CA GLU A 406 44.66 7.81 32.66
C GLU A 406 43.98 6.83 31.71
N LEU A 407 43.03 7.33 30.93
CA LEU A 407 42.21 6.52 30.02
C LEU A 407 42.62 6.75 28.56
N TYR A 408 42.32 5.76 27.74
CA TYR A 408 42.52 5.86 26.31
C TYR A 408 41.28 6.46 25.65
N ILE A 409 41.47 7.46 24.79
CA ILE A 409 40.36 8.18 24.13
C ILE A 409 40.50 8.08 22.62
N GLU A 410 39.49 7.51 21.98
CA GLU A 410 39.35 7.54 20.54
C GLU A 410 38.46 8.73 20.13
N ILE A 411 38.98 9.55 19.23
CA ILE A 411 38.28 10.72 18.71
C ILE A 411 37.93 10.45 17.25
N ALA A 412 36.64 10.45 16.97
CA ALA A 412 36.13 10.41 15.60
C ALA A 412 35.50 11.76 15.28
N THR A 413 35.99 12.42 14.22
CA THR A 413 35.38 13.64 13.68
C THR A 413 34.79 13.33 12.32
N GLN A 414 33.55 13.74 12.12
CA GLN A 414 32.81 13.57 10.89
C GLN A 414 32.13 14.89 10.53
N GLU A 415 32.40 15.39 9.32
CA GLU A 415 31.65 16.50 8.74
C GLU A 415 30.54 15.93 7.86
N GLU A 416 29.33 16.43 8.06
CA GLU A 416 28.11 16.02 7.39
C GLU A 416 27.51 17.21 6.67
N PRO A 417 27.54 17.26 5.32
CA PRO A 417 27.03 18.40 4.59
C PRO A 417 25.53 18.58 4.84
N PHE A 418 25.05 19.82 4.76
CA PHE A 418 23.62 20.09 4.87
C PHE A 418 22.84 19.32 3.80
N ALA A 419 21.88 18.53 4.26
CA ALA A 419 20.95 17.88 3.34
C ALA A 419 19.98 18.93 2.79
N ASP A 420 19.86 19.00 1.46
CA ASP A 420 18.84 19.82 0.81
C ASP A 420 17.48 19.14 0.93
N PHE A 421 16.64 19.67 1.83
CA PHE A 421 15.28 19.18 2.03
C PHE A 421 14.23 19.90 1.17
N SER A 422 14.63 20.78 0.25
CA SER A 422 13.69 21.57 -0.56
C SER A 422 12.73 20.73 -1.40
N GLN A 423 13.13 19.50 -1.72
CA GLN A 423 12.31 18.54 -2.49
C GLN A 423 11.37 17.69 -1.63
N LEU A 424 11.51 17.75 -0.29
CA LEU A 424 10.71 16.95 0.63
C LEU A 424 9.50 17.74 1.13
N SER A 425 8.37 17.04 1.31
CA SER A 425 7.21 17.63 1.97
C SER A 425 7.51 17.91 3.45
N PRO A 426 7.15 19.09 3.98
CA PRO A 426 7.29 19.39 5.41
C PRO A 426 6.59 18.38 6.32
N VAL A 427 5.48 17.79 5.86
CA VAL A 427 4.74 16.76 6.59
C VAL A 427 5.60 15.50 6.75
N THR A 428 6.20 15.03 5.67
CA THR A 428 7.08 13.84 5.67
C THR A 428 8.29 14.06 6.58
N ILE A 429 8.91 15.25 6.55
CA ILE A 429 10.03 15.59 7.45
C ILE A 429 9.57 15.55 8.91
N SER A 430 8.42 16.16 9.22
CA SER A 430 7.90 16.20 10.59
C SER A 430 7.54 14.81 11.12
N GLU A 431 6.95 13.96 10.29
CA GLU A 431 6.62 12.57 10.64
C GLU A 431 7.88 11.75 10.87
N ALA A 432 8.86 11.82 9.97
CA ALA A 432 10.14 11.14 10.11
C ALA A 432 10.90 11.57 11.37
N LYS A 433 10.94 12.88 11.68
CA LYS A 433 11.58 13.41 12.90
C LYS A 433 10.87 12.89 14.16
N ARG A 434 9.54 12.97 14.21
CA ARG A 434 8.75 12.46 15.35
C ARG A 434 9.01 10.97 15.55
N HIS A 435 8.97 10.19 14.47
CA HIS A 435 9.19 8.75 14.50
C HIS A 435 10.60 8.40 14.94
N ASN A 436 11.61 9.11 14.43
CA ASN A 436 12.99 8.91 14.86
C ASN A 436 13.17 9.14 16.36
N ASN A 437 12.59 10.22 16.91
CA ASN A 437 12.70 10.52 18.34
C ASN A 437 11.98 9.47 19.19
N ASP A 438 10.82 9.01 18.74
CA ASP A 438 10.05 7.97 19.41
C ASP A 438 10.75 6.60 19.39
N LEU A 439 11.33 6.20 18.26
CA LEU A 439 12.20 5.01 18.18
C LEU A 439 13.40 5.17 19.12
N PHE A 440 14.02 6.35 19.16
CA PHE A 440 15.18 6.62 20.02
C PHE A 440 14.84 6.45 21.49
N SER A 441 13.75 7.06 21.95
CA SER A 441 13.25 6.89 23.33
C SER A 441 12.84 5.45 23.65
N SER A 442 12.42 4.69 22.64
CA SER A 442 12.06 3.27 22.80
C SER A 442 13.28 2.36 22.89
N GLN A 443 14.35 2.68 22.16
CA GLN A 443 15.61 1.93 22.22
C GLN A 443 16.40 2.25 23.49
N TYR A 444 16.38 3.52 23.89
CA TYR A 444 17.17 4.04 25.01
C TYR A 444 16.24 4.73 26.00
N PRO A 445 15.56 3.96 26.87
CA PRO A 445 14.70 4.54 27.88
C PRO A 445 15.52 5.44 28.82
N PRO A 446 15.03 6.65 29.14
CA PRO A 446 15.76 7.56 30.02
C PRO A 446 15.93 6.94 31.41
N ILE A 447 17.09 7.19 32.04
CA ILE A 447 17.33 6.78 33.43
C ILE A 447 16.27 7.42 34.33
N GLN A 448 15.68 6.64 35.24
CA GLN A 448 14.62 7.08 36.15
C GLN A 448 14.96 8.37 36.91
N GLN A 449 16.24 8.62 37.21
CA GLN A 449 16.70 9.82 37.90
C GLN A 449 16.49 11.11 37.08
N GLN A 450 16.58 11.06 35.74
CA GLN A 450 16.35 12.22 34.87
C GLN A 450 14.88 12.66 34.82
N LEU A 451 13.92 11.75 35.01
CA LEU A 451 12.49 12.07 34.97
C LEU A 451 12.07 13.09 36.05
N ASN A 452 12.86 13.21 37.12
CA ASN A 452 12.59 14.13 38.22
C ASN A 452 13.19 15.52 38.01
N SER A 453 14.16 15.66 37.11
CA SER A 453 14.68 16.96 36.67
C SER A 453 13.91 17.40 35.43
N VAL A 454 13.07 18.44 35.55
CA VAL A 454 12.43 19.08 34.39
C VAL A 454 13.54 19.75 33.56
N ALA A 455 14.15 18.99 32.65
CA ALA A 455 15.06 19.54 31.67
C ALA A 455 14.24 20.52 30.83
N THR A 456 14.58 21.80 30.90
CA THR A 456 14.07 22.79 29.96
C THR A 456 14.83 22.52 28.66
N ILE A 457 14.48 21.45 27.96
CA ILE A 457 15.05 21.15 26.65
C ILE A 457 14.71 22.36 25.79
N PRO A 458 15.72 23.11 25.30
CA PRO A 458 15.47 24.20 24.38
C PRO A 458 14.62 23.63 23.24
N GLN A 459 13.44 24.20 22.99
CA GLN A 459 12.65 23.80 21.83
C GLN A 459 13.56 23.94 20.62
N ASP A 460 13.72 22.83 19.90
CA ASP A 460 14.49 22.70 18.68
C ASP A 460 13.80 23.54 17.59
N ASN A 461 13.89 24.86 17.73
CA ASN A 461 13.46 25.83 16.74
C ASN A 461 14.41 25.61 15.57
N ASN A 462 13.98 24.79 14.62
CA ASN A 462 14.68 24.51 13.38
C ASN A 462 14.79 25.74 12.46
N GLU A 463 14.32 26.90 12.92
CA GLU A 463 14.82 28.16 12.37
C GLU A 463 16.30 28.20 12.74
N LEU A 464 17.17 27.99 11.74
CA LEU A 464 18.58 28.35 11.83
C LEU A 464 18.60 29.71 12.53
N ASN A 465 18.95 29.70 13.82
CA ASN A 465 19.27 30.92 14.50
C ASN A 465 20.45 31.41 13.66
N ASP A 466 20.19 32.44 12.84
CA ASP A 466 21.19 33.23 12.14
C ASP A 466 21.94 34.02 13.21
N GLY A 467 22.49 33.24 14.15
CA GLY A 467 23.05 33.62 15.42
C GLY A 467 24.24 34.43 15.03
N ARG A 468 24.03 35.74 14.99
CA ARG A 468 25.10 36.70 15.01
C ARG A 468 26.06 36.20 16.08
N ILE A 469 27.27 35.89 15.64
CA ILE A 469 28.45 35.68 16.45
C ILE A 469 28.64 36.99 17.24
N GLU A 470 27.88 37.19 18.31
CA GLU A 470 28.03 38.36 19.17
C GLU A 470 29.02 38.08 20.32
N GLU A 471 29.46 36.85 20.50
CA GLU A 471 30.49 36.45 21.46
C GLU A 471 31.34 35.33 20.84
N GLU A 472 32.64 35.27 21.11
CA GLU A 472 33.64 34.33 20.55
C GLU A 472 33.40 32.85 20.97
N SER A 473 32.16 32.40 20.98
CA SER A 473 31.70 31.08 21.43
C SER A 473 30.69 30.47 20.48
N LEU A 474 30.68 29.14 20.41
CA LEU A 474 29.79 28.32 19.60
C LEU A 474 28.85 27.52 20.51
N GLU A 475 27.57 27.44 20.15
CA GLU A 475 26.62 26.52 20.78
C GLU A 475 26.81 25.10 20.21
N VAL A 476 27.06 24.15 21.10
CA VAL A 476 27.35 22.75 20.78
C VAL A 476 26.33 21.87 21.47
N GLN A 477 25.59 21.07 20.70
CA GLN A 477 24.76 20.01 21.27
C GLN A 477 25.69 18.92 21.81
N PHE A 478 25.40 18.46 23.02
CA PHE A 478 26.27 17.59 23.80
C PHE A 478 25.49 16.44 24.41
N GLU A 479 25.95 15.22 24.18
CA GLU A 479 25.32 13.97 24.60
C GLU A 479 26.35 13.08 25.30
N CYS A 480 25.94 12.39 26.37
CA CYS A 480 26.75 11.41 27.08
C CYS A 480 26.01 10.08 27.25
N GLN A 481 26.71 9.00 26.94
CA GLN A 481 26.19 7.64 26.94
C GLN A 481 27.18 6.65 27.56
N LEU A 482 26.63 5.63 28.21
CA LEU A 482 27.33 4.37 28.42
C LEU A 482 27.16 3.50 27.19
N VAL A 483 28.23 2.83 26.76
CA VAL A 483 28.22 1.89 25.63
C VAL A 483 28.75 0.53 26.10
N PHE A 484 27.96 -0.51 25.89
CA PHE A 484 28.30 -1.88 26.25
C PHE A 484 28.48 -2.72 24.99
N ASP A 485 29.49 -3.60 24.99
CA ASP A 485 29.73 -4.60 23.94
C ASP A 485 29.54 -4.05 22.51
N SER A 486 30.25 -2.94 22.22
CA SER A 486 30.03 -2.13 21.03
C SER A 486 31.26 -2.13 20.12
N GLU A 487 31.03 -2.33 18.82
CA GLU A 487 32.06 -2.20 17.77
C GLU A 487 31.96 -0.84 17.07
N PHE A 488 33.03 -0.07 17.14
CA PHE A 488 33.13 1.25 16.54
C PHE A 488 33.79 1.22 15.16
N LEU A 489 33.71 2.33 14.42
CA LEU A 489 34.10 2.44 13.01
C LEU A 489 35.56 2.03 12.72
N GLY A 490 36.45 2.10 13.71
CA GLY A 490 37.83 1.61 13.61
C GLY A 490 38.00 0.09 13.77
N GLY A 491 36.92 -0.70 13.88
CA GLY A 491 36.96 -2.10 14.28
C GLY A 491 37.37 -2.30 15.75
N TYR A 492 37.35 -1.22 16.53
CA TYR A 492 37.66 -1.24 17.96
C TYR A 492 36.43 -1.72 18.72
N HIS A 493 36.59 -2.84 19.41
CA HIS A 493 35.56 -3.42 20.26
C HIS A 493 35.76 -2.92 21.69
N ILE A 494 34.69 -2.39 22.27
CA ILE A 494 34.68 -1.89 23.64
C ILE A 494 33.65 -2.68 24.43
N LEU A 495 34.09 -3.29 25.52
CA LEU A 495 33.20 -4.00 26.42
C LEU A 495 32.43 -3.02 27.31
N HIS A 496 33.13 -2.08 27.97
CA HIS A 496 32.53 -1.02 28.76
C HIS A 496 33.12 0.32 28.31
N GLY A 497 32.30 1.21 27.79
CA GLY A 497 32.76 2.50 27.32
C GLY A 497 31.92 3.64 27.81
N PHE A 498 32.56 4.80 27.85
CA PHE A 498 31.91 6.09 27.96
C PHE A 498 32.00 6.79 26.61
N ARG A 499 30.86 7.20 26.06
CA ARG A 499 30.78 7.94 24.81
C ARG A 499 30.26 9.34 25.08
N SER A 500 30.98 10.33 24.59
CA SER A 500 30.50 11.71 24.50
C SER A 500 30.39 12.12 23.03
N MET A 501 29.23 12.64 22.64
CA MET A 501 28.99 13.14 21.28
C MET A 501 28.72 14.63 21.29
N LEU A 502 29.40 15.33 20.40
CA LEU A 502 29.25 16.76 20.15
C LEU A 502 28.69 16.90 18.74
N ALA A 503 27.69 17.76 18.58
CA ALA A 503 27.18 18.17 17.29
C ALA A 503 27.09 19.70 17.23
N TYR A 504 27.69 20.30 16.21
CA TYR A 504 27.59 21.74 15.99
C TYR A 504 27.53 22.07 14.50
N CYS A 505 26.98 23.24 14.20
CA CYS A 505 26.76 23.73 12.85
C CYS A 505 27.96 24.56 12.40
N THR A 506 28.34 24.44 11.12
CA THR A 506 29.38 25.23 10.45
C THR A 506 28.78 25.89 9.19
N GLU A 507 29.59 26.62 8.42
CA GLU A 507 29.13 27.18 7.14
C GLU A 507 28.81 26.12 6.09
N THR A 508 29.41 24.92 6.19
CA THR A 508 29.36 23.87 5.17
C THR A 508 28.52 22.66 5.58
N GLY A 509 28.26 22.47 6.87
CA GLY A 509 27.49 21.35 7.37
C GLY A 509 27.48 21.23 8.89
N TYR A 510 27.11 20.04 9.37
CA TYR A 510 27.22 19.67 10.76
C TYR A 510 28.53 18.94 11.02
N ILE A 511 29.25 19.32 12.07
CA ILE A 511 30.37 18.53 12.57
C ILE A 511 29.88 17.69 13.75
N TYR A 512 30.06 16.38 13.60
CA TYR A 512 29.87 15.40 14.66
C TYR A 512 31.23 14.98 15.18
N LYS A 513 31.44 15.12 16.48
CA LYS A 513 32.64 14.67 17.16
C LYS A 513 32.27 13.66 18.24
N SER A 514 32.83 12.46 18.18
CA SER A 514 32.59 11.41 19.14
C SER A 514 33.88 11.11 19.89
N TYR A 515 33.84 11.25 21.21
CA TYR A 515 34.89 10.82 22.13
C TYR A 515 34.46 9.49 22.73
N ILE A 516 35.25 8.45 22.51
CA ILE A 516 34.98 7.12 23.00
C ILE A 516 36.10 6.73 23.96
N ILE A 517 35.75 6.54 25.22
CA ILE A 517 36.67 6.22 26.30
C ILE A 517 36.44 4.77 26.71
N ASP A 518 37.49 3.96 26.63
CA ASP A 518 37.46 2.57 27.10
C ASP A 518 37.62 2.55 28.63
N LEU A 519 36.66 1.95 29.33
CA LEU A 519 36.59 1.96 30.78
C LEU A 519 37.08 0.63 31.34
N PRO A 520 38.07 0.64 32.24
CA PRO A 520 38.37 -0.52 33.09
C PRO A 520 37.11 -0.99 33.82
N LYS A 521 37.03 -2.30 34.11
CA LYS A 521 35.86 -2.92 34.79
C LYS A 521 35.49 -2.17 36.06
N GLU A 522 36.48 -1.73 36.83
CA GLU A 522 36.31 -1.01 38.08
C GLU A 522 35.71 0.39 37.88
N VAL A 523 36.18 1.12 36.86
CA VAL A 523 35.65 2.46 36.52
C VAL A 523 34.22 2.35 35.99
N ALA A 524 33.95 1.33 35.16
CA ALA A 524 32.61 1.05 34.64
C ALA A 524 31.62 0.74 35.77
N ALA A 525 32.03 -0.08 36.75
CA ALA A 525 31.23 -0.37 37.94
C ALA A 525 30.92 0.90 38.73
N ASP A 526 31.94 1.71 39.05
CA ASP A 526 31.77 2.98 39.77
C ASP A 526 30.81 3.93 39.04
N MET A 527 30.90 4.00 37.70
CA MET A 527 29.99 4.81 36.88
C MET A 527 28.54 4.31 36.96
N CYS A 528 28.31 3.00 36.87
CA CYS A 528 26.98 2.43 37.03
C CYS A 528 26.43 2.64 38.45
N MET A 529 27.28 2.55 39.48
CA MET A 529 26.89 2.86 40.86
C MET A 529 26.41 4.31 40.97
N ILE A 530 27.09 5.27 40.34
CA ILE A 530 26.67 6.69 40.30
C ILE A 530 25.33 6.85 39.57
N LEU A 531 25.14 6.19 38.42
CA LEU A 531 23.94 6.37 37.58
C LEU A 531 22.70 5.67 38.13
N HIS A 532 22.87 4.54 38.81
CA HIS A 532 21.77 3.69 39.29
C HIS A 532 21.57 3.75 40.80
N ASP A 533 22.44 4.42 41.55
CA ASP A 533 22.40 4.50 43.02
C ASP A 533 22.42 3.09 43.65
N VAL A 534 23.34 2.25 43.19
CA VAL A 534 23.58 0.89 43.69
C VAL A 534 24.92 0.82 44.43
N ASP A 535 24.97 0.04 45.51
CA ASP A 535 26.16 -0.08 46.38
C ASP A 535 27.09 -1.25 45.99
N ASP A 536 26.58 -2.24 45.25
CA ASP A 536 27.33 -3.43 44.86
C ASP A 536 27.89 -3.30 43.42
N PRO A 537 29.21 -3.45 43.22
CA PRO A 537 29.84 -3.26 41.92
C PRO A 537 29.51 -4.35 40.89
N GLU A 538 29.20 -5.59 41.32
CA GLU A 538 28.80 -6.64 40.37
C GLU A 538 27.35 -6.43 39.93
N GLU A 539 26.44 -6.05 40.84
CA GLU A 539 25.08 -5.61 40.51
C GLU A 539 25.11 -4.39 39.57
N ALA A 540 25.99 -3.42 39.82
CA ALA A 540 26.15 -2.25 38.96
C ALA A 540 26.55 -2.62 37.53
N LEU A 541 27.45 -3.58 37.36
CA LEU A 541 27.87 -4.06 36.04
C LEU A 541 26.79 -4.88 35.35
N ASP A 542 25.96 -5.62 36.09
CA ASP A 542 24.79 -6.31 35.52
C ASP A 542 23.75 -5.32 34.96
N LEU A 543 23.75 -4.08 35.45
CA LEU A 543 22.96 -2.97 34.91
C LEU A 543 23.64 -2.23 33.76
N PHE A 544 24.94 -2.49 33.51
CA PHE A 544 25.72 -1.84 32.47
C PHE A 544 25.17 -2.22 31.10
N SER A 545 24.40 -1.31 30.53
CA SER A 545 23.76 -1.44 29.23
C SER A 545 23.93 -0.13 28.47
N TYR A 546 23.60 -0.12 27.18
CA TYR A 546 23.60 1.13 26.45
C TYR A 546 22.60 2.08 27.08
N CYS A 547 23.07 3.22 27.57
CA CYS A 547 22.23 4.15 28.31
C CYS A 547 22.65 5.60 28.08
N GLU A 548 21.71 6.44 27.64
CA GLU A 548 21.89 7.89 27.63
C GLU A 548 21.50 8.48 28.98
N PHE A 549 22.40 9.27 29.56
CA PHE A 549 22.19 9.86 30.88
C PHE A 549 22.39 11.37 30.91
N PHE A 550 22.78 11.98 29.78
CA PHE A 550 22.84 13.43 29.65
C PHE A 550 22.67 13.87 28.19
N HIS A 551 21.83 14.88 27.99
CA HIS A 551 21.67 15.62 26.74
C HIS A 551 21.52 17.11 27.06
N GLY A 552 22.34 17.96 26.45
CA GLY A 552 22.39 19.38 26.76
C GLY A 552 23.02 20.22 25.65
N VAL A 553 23.18 21.51 25.93
CA VAL A 553 23.84 22.48 25.03
C VAL A 553 24.97 23.16 25.79
N ALA A 554 26.19 23.06 25.28
CA ALA A 554 27.37 23.75 25.79
C ALA A 554 27.62 25.03 24.99
N ARG A 555 28.15 26.07 25.64
CA ARG A 555 28.76 27.22 24.95
C ARG A 555 30.26 27.12 25.07
N VAL A 556 30.93 26.91 23.93
CA VAL A 556 32.36 26.63 23.91
C VAL A 556 33.10 27.75 23.17
N PRO A 557 34.25 28.24 23.66
CA PRO A 557 35.06 29.21 22.94
C PRO A 557 35.44 28.72 21.55
N LEU A 558 35.32 29.58 20.53
CA LEU A 558 35.71 29.27 19.14
C LEU A 558 37.20 28.91 19.01
N ALA A 559 38.05 29.39 19.92
CA ALA A 559 39.47 29.05 19.93
C ALA A 559 39.79 27.57 20.24
N LEU A 560 38.79 26.80 20.71
CA LEU A 560 38.89 25.37 20.97
C LEU A 560 38.31 24.50 19.84
N MET A 561 37.70 25.13 18.83
CA MET A 561 37.15 24.48 17.62
C MET A 561 38.13 24.61 16.46
#